data_AF-L8LQ99-F1
#
_entry.id   AF-L8LQ99-F1
#
_cell.length_a   1.000
_cell.length_b   1.000
_cell.length_c   1.000
_cell.angle_alpha   90.00
_cell.angle_beta   90.00
_cell.angle_gamma   90.00
#
_symmetry.space_group_name_H-M   'P 1'
#
loop_
_entity.id
_entity.type
_entity.pdbx_description
1 polymer ?
#
loop_
_entity_poly.entity_id
_entity_poly.type
_entity_poly.pdbx_seq_one_letter_code
_entity_poly.pdbx_strand_id
1 'polypeptide(L)'
;MTTDQRGLNRIFNGTVDVGAVELQPVNVGTPGRDTLIGGSGDDTLTGFGGRDELTGGEGNDQFIYTSVTDGVDIITDFQVNGDKIVLSDVLTSLSYTGTNPIADSYLSFTASGNNTLVQIDPDGVGIARARDFIQVQNVGVDALNNPNNFIF
;
A
#
# COMPACT_ATOMS: atom_id res chain seq x y z
N MET A 1 -12.97 22.84 -28.68
CA MET A 1 -12.41 21.47 -28.74
C MET A 1 -11.03 21.54 -28.14
N THR A 2 -10.89 21.13 -26.88
CA THR A 2 -9.59 20.96 -26.23
C THR A 2 -9.57 19.52 -25.73
N THR A 3 -8.81 18.69 -26.42
CA THR A 3 -8.40 17.37 -25.93
C THR A 3 -7.66 17.53 -24.61
N ASP A 4 -7.97 16.71 -23.61
CA ASP A 4 -7.10 16.56 -22.45
C ASP A 4 -5.87 15.72 -22.83
N GLN A 5 -4.91 15.60 -21.92
CA GLN A 5 -3.63 14.95 -22.17
C GLN A 5 -3.70 13.44 -22.43
N ARG A 6 -4.91 12.85 -22.51
CA ARG A 6 -5.11 11.44 -22.86
C ARG A 6 -5.94 11.24 -24.13
N GLY A 7 -6.38 12.31 -24.80
CA GLY A 7 -6.99 12.22 -26.13
C GLY A 7 -8.31 11.44 -26.20
N LEU A 8 -8.99 11.20 -25.08
CA LEU A 8 -10.26 10.45 -25.06
C LEU A 8 -11.44 11.41 -24.85
N ASN A 9 -12.35 11.42 -25.83
CA ASN A 9 -13.54 12.26 -25.82
C ASN A 9 -14.66 11.56 -25.04
N ARG A 10 -15.03 12.07 -23.86
CA ARG A 10 -16.09 11.46 -23.04
C ARG A 10 -17.09 12.52 -22.60
N ILE A 11 -18.12 12.77 -23.41
CA ILE A 11 -19.31 13.50 -22.98
C ILE A 11 -20.53 12.86 -23.63
N PHE A 12 -21.52 12.49 -22.84
CA PHE A 12 -22.92 12.49 -23.27
C PHE A 12 -23.75 13.31 -22.27
N ASN A 13 -24.30 14.44 -22.74
CA ASN A 13 -25.27 15.29 -22.02
C ASN A 13 -24.95 15.59 -20.53
N GLY A 14 -23.70 15.92 -20.22
CA GLY A 14 -23.29 16.37 -18.88
C GLY A 14 -23.22 15.26 -17.82
N THR A 15 -23.43 14.00 -18.18
CA THR A 15 -23.13 12.83 -17.33
C THR A 15 -22.17 11.93 -18.08
N VAL A 16 -21.00 11.70 -17.50
CA VAL A 16 -19.97 10.86 -18.12
C VAL A 16 -20.13 9.44 -17.59
N ASP A 17 -20.89 8.63 -18.29
CA ASP A 17 -20.98 7.19 -18.05
C ASP A 17 -19.65 6.52 -18.48
N VAL A 18 -18.81 6.16 -17.49
CA VAL A 18 -17.69 5.21 -17.65
C VAL A 18 -18.30 3.81 -17.60
N GLY A 19 -19.08 3.44 -18.61
CA GLY A 19 -19.53 2.06 -18.73
C GLY A 19 -18.31 1.14 -18.73
N ALA A 20 -18.08 0.48 -17.59
CA ALA A 20 -17.16 -0.65 -17.40
C ALA A 20 -15.79 -0.52 -18.08
N VAL A 21 -15.03 0.54 -17.77
CA VAL A 21 -13.57 0.44 -17.85
C VAL A 21 -13.04 0.69 -16.44
N GLU A 22 -13.07 -0.39 -15.66
CA GLU A 22 -12.26 -0.59 -14.46
C GLU A 22 -10.78 -0.59 -14.90
N LEU A 23 -10.29 0.58 -15.32
CA LEU A 23 -8.86 0.84 -15.30
C LEU A 23 -8.53 0.81 -13.82
N GLN A 24 -7.77 -0.19 -13.37
CA GLN A 24 -7.13 -0.16 -12.04
C GLN A 24 -6.63 1.27 -11.81
N PRO A 25 -7.25 2.05 -10.91
CA PRO A 25 -6.85 3.43 -10.72
C PRO A 25 -5.49 3.41 -10.04
N VAL A 26 -4.45 3.67 -10.84
CA VAL A 26 -3.09 3.83 -10.33
C VAL A 26 -3.01 5.21 -9.72
N ASN A 27 -3.15 5.28 -8.40
CA ASN A 27 -3.12 6.48 -7.60
C ASN A 27 -1.71 6.68 -7.04
N VAL A 28 -1.02 7.69 -7.54
CA VAL A 28 0.40 7.91 -7.27
C VAL A 28 0.61 9.26 -6.59
N GLY A 29 1.31 9.23 -5.47
CA GLY A 29 1.72 10.41 -4.70
C GLY A 29 2.99 11.06 -5.22
N THR A 30 3.60 11.85 -4.36
CA THR A 30 4.82 12.61 -4.59
C THR A 30 5.88 12.22 -3.55
N PRO A 31 7.10 12.76 -3.59
CA PRO A 31 8.05 12.58 -2.48
C PRO A 31 7.66 13.31 -1.17
N GLY A 32 6.51 13.99 -1.14
CA GLY A 32 6.00 14.77 0.00
C GLY A 32 4.93 14.00 0.77
N ARG A 33 4.28 14.67 1.75
CA ARG A 33 3.15 14.06 2.44
C ARG A 33 1.89 14.19 1.60
N ASP A 34 1.28 13.07 1.26
CA ASP A 34 0.10 12.99 0.42
C ASP A 34 -1.07 12.31 1.14
N THR A 35 -2.29 12.62 0.68
CA THR A 35 -3.51 11.89 1.03
C THR A 35 -4.04 11.29 -0.26
N LEU A 36 -3.98 9.97 -0.38
CA LEU A 36 -4.44 9.23 -1.53
C LEU A 36 -5.70 8.46 -1.17
N ILE A 37 -6.74 8.64 -1.98
CA ILE A 37 -8.02 7.97 -1.82
C ILE A 37 -8.30 7.30 -3.16
N GLY A 38 -8.44 5.98 -3.15
CA GLY A 38 -8.95 5.21 -4.28
C GLY A 38 -10.43 5.48 -4.50
N GLY A 39 -11.21 4.45 -4.76
CA GLY A 39 -12.63 4.60 -5.02
C GLY A 39 -13.37 3.28 -4.92
N SER A 40 -13.97 2.88 -6.03
CA SER A 40 -14.63 1.60 -6.17
C SER A 40 -13.89 0.77 -7.22
N GLY A 41 -13.78 -0.54 -7.00
CA GLY A 41 -13.01 -1.45 -7.84
C GLY A 41 -11.61 -1.67 -7.26
N ASP A 42 -10.86 -2.60 -7.85
CA ASP A 42 -9.52 -2.93 -7.35
C ASP A 42 -8.51 -1.80 -7.67
N ASP A 43 -8.11 -1.04 -6.65
CA ASP A 43 -7.21 0.11 -6.75
C ASP A 43 -5.72 -0.25 -6.53
N THR A 44 -4.82 0.60 -7.04
CA THR A 44 -3.38 0.49 -6.75
C THR A 44 -2.85 1.84 -6.30
N LEU A 45 -2.38 1.91 -5.05
CA LEU A 45 -1.90 3.13 -4.41
C LEU A 45 -0.39 3.07 -4.18
N THR A 46 0.31 4.14 -4.53
CA THR A 46 1.76 4.30 -4.27
C THR A 46 2.01 5.71 -3.75
N GLY A 47 2.33 5.84 -2.46
CA GLY A 47 2.63 7.14 -1.83
C GLY A 47 3.96 7.75 -2.28
N PHE A 48 4.99 6.89 -2.40
CA PHE A 48 6.41 7.22 -2.49
C PHE A 48 6.98 7.73 -1.15
N GLY A 49 7.85 8.74 -1.18
CA GLY A 49 8.46 9.27 0.03
C GLY A 49 7.52 10.23 0.72
N GLY A 50 7.71 10.45 2.02
CA GLY A 50 6.75 11.22 2.82
C GLY A 50 6.02 10.31 3.79
N ARG A 51 5.20 10.90 4.66
CA ARG A 51 4.28 10.14 5.52
C ARG A 51 2.90 10.39 4.94
N ASP A 52 2.35 9.36 4.34
CA ASP A 52 1.13 9.45 3.56
C ASP A 52 -0.06 8.83 4.31
N GLU A 53 -1.25 9.25 3.91
CA GLU A 53 -2.51 8.67 4.33
C GLU A 53 -3.18 8.02 3.11
N LEU A 54 -3.31 6.69 3.14
CA LEU A 54 -3.75 5.88 2.01
C LEU A 54 -5.09 5.21 2.35
N THR A 55 -6.10 5.45 1.53
CA THR A 55 -7.44 4.86 1.65
C THR A 55 -7.76 4.14 0.35
N GLY A 56 -7.98 2.82 0.40
CA GLY A 56 -8.25 2.00 -0.77
C GLY A 56 -9.66 2.22 -1.32
N GLY A 57 -10.67 2.09 -0.46
CA GLY A 57 -12.08 2.17 -0.83
C GLY A 57 -12.74 0.80 -0.92
N GLU A 58 -13.65 0.63 -1.88
CA GLU A 58 -14.31 -0.66 -2.13
C GLU A 58 -13.50 -1.44 -3.17
N GLY A 59 -13.05 -2.66 -2.87
CA GLY A 59 -12.27 -3.44 -3.82
C GLY A 59 -11.31 -4.37 -3.12
N ASN A 60 -10.43 -5.02 -3.89
CA ASN A 60 -9.20 -5.63 -3.38
C ASN A 60 -8.03 -4.76 -3.81
N ASP A 61 -7.57 -3.91 -2.90
CA ASP A 61 -6.64 -2.86 -3.23
C ASP A 61 -5.18 -3.27 -2.98
N GLN A 62 -4.27 -2.63 -3.69
CA GLN A 62 -2.83 -2.85 -3.53
C GLN A 62 -2.12 -1.58 -3.09
N PHE A 63 -1.52 -1.63 -1.89
CA PHE A 63 -0.68 -0.56 -1.35
C PHE A 63 0.78 -0.90 -1.64
N ILE A 64 1.35 -0.24 -2.65
CA ILE A 64 2.69 -0.53 -3.17
C ILE A 64 3.74 0.36 -2.51
N TYR A 65 4.75 -0.29 -1.95
CA TYR A 65 5.95 0.36 -1.42
C TYR A 65 7.15 -0.01 -2.28
N THR A 66 8.00 0.98 -2.55
CA THR A 66 9.14 0.81 -3.48
C THR A 66 10.48 1.08 -2.82
N SER A 67 10.50 1.70 -1.63
CA SER A 67 11.74 1.97 -0.90
C SER A 67 11.59 1.76 0.60
N VAL A 68 12.64 1.24 1.21
CA VAL A 68 12.80 1.14 2.68
C VAL A 68 12.91 2.51 3.37
N THR A 69 13.03 3.57 2.58
CA THR A 69 13.11 4.96 3.04
C THR A 69 11.79 5.72 2.91
N ASP A 70 10.74 5.07 2.42
CA ASP A 70 9.39 5.63 2.45
C ASP A 70 9.02 5.94 3.91
N GLY A 71 8.26 7.00 4.15
CA GLY A 71 7.95 7.37 5.52
C GLY A 71 6.94 6.42 6.14
N VAL A 72 6.71 6.60 7.44
CA VAL A 72 5.75 5.75 8.17
C VAL A 72 4.33 6.13 7.78
N ASP A 73 3.84 5.50 6.73
CA ASP A 73 2.52 5.74 6.15
C ASP A 73 1.40 5.17 7.00
N ILE A 74 0.19 5.63 6.72
CA ILE A 74 -1.03 5.25 7.40
C ILE A 74 -2.01 4.70 6.36
N ILE A 75 -2.31 3.40 6.44
CA ILE A 75 -3.40 2.79 5.68
C ILE A 75 -4.66 2.85 6.55
N THR A 76 -5.74 3.44 6.04
CA THR A 76 -6.90 3.84 6.84
C THR A 76 -8.03 2.79 6.87
N ASP A 77 -8.14 1.96 5.83
CA ASP A 77 -9.31 1.10 5.60
C ASP A 77 -8.98 -0.33 5.13
N PHE A 78 -7.76 -0.82 5.39
CA PHE A 78 -7.29 -2.13 4.96
C PHE A 78 -8.27 -3.28 5.26
N GLN A 79 -8.68 -4.00 4.21
CA GLN A 79 -9.54 -5.18 4.28
C GLN A 79 -8.72 -6.47 4.28
N VAL A 80 -8.66 -7.14 5.44
CA VAL A 80 -7.95 -8.43 5.59
C VAL A 80 -8.50 -9.48 4.61
N ASN A 81 -7.59 -10.20 3.94
CA ASN A 81 -7.86 -11.15 2.85
C ASN A 81 -8.42 -10.56 1.55
N GLY A 82 -8.74 -9.27 1.48
CA GLY A 82 -9.04 -8.57 0.23
C GLY A 82 -7.78 -7.87 -0.28
N ASP A 83 -7.40 -6.82 0.43
CA ASP A 83 -6.27 -5.96 0.09
C ASP A 83 -4.92 -6.63 0.28
N LYS A 84 -3.90 -6.05 -0.37
CA LYS A 84 -2.49 -6.45 -0.25
C LYS A 84 -1.59 -5.26 0.03
N ILE A 85 -0.63 -5.47 0.93
CA ILE A 85 0.54 -4.61 1.05
C ILE A 85 1.67 -5.25 0.22
N VAL A 86 2.15 -4.51 -0.79
CA VAL A 86 3.15 -5.01 -1.74
C VAL A 86 4.52 -4.49 -1.34
N LEU A 87 5.42 -5.42 -1.01
CA LEU A 87 6.77 -5.13 -0.47
C LEU A 87 7.89 -5.73 -1.33
N SER A 88 7.60 -6.29 -2.51
CA SER A 88 8.60 -6.98 -3.32
C SER A 88 9.80 -6.11 -3.68
N ASP A 89 9.58 -4.84 -4.04
CA ASP A 89 10.66 -3.90 -4.37
C ASP A 89 11.46 -3.50 -3.11
N VAL A 90 10.76 -3.28 -2.00
CA VAL A 90 11.37 -3.01 -0.68
C VAL A 90 12.30 -4.15 -0.28
N LEU A 91 11.84 -5.39 -0.36
CA LEU A 91 12.61 -6.58 0.01
C LEU A 91 13.79 -6.83 -0.94
N THR A 92 13.57 -6.60 -2.24
CA THR A 92 14.65 -6.64 -3.24
C THR A 92 15.74 -5.62 -2.92
N SER A 93 15.37 -4.40 -2.49
CA SER A 93 16.32 -3.36 -2.09
C SER A 93 17.16 -3.74 -0.85
N LEU A 94 16.62 -4.63 0.00
CA LEU A 94 17.31 -5.22 1.15
C LEU A 94 18.15 -6.44 0.79
N SER A 95 18.19 -6.86 -0.48
CA SER A 95 18.82 -8.11 -0.93
C SER A 95 18.25 -9.36 -0.23
N TYR A 96 16.98 -9.31 0.18
CA TYR A 96 16.30 -10.47 0.75
C TYR A 96 16.06 -11.52 -0.35
N THR A 97 16.47 -12.77 -0.08
CA THR A 97 16.35 -13.89 -1.04
C THR A 97 15.50 -15.06 -0.52
N GLY A 98 14.85 -14.90 0.64
CA GLY A 98 13.94 -15.90 1.18
C GLY A 98 12.57 -15.84 0.52
N THR A 99 11.60 -16.59 1.07
CA THR A 99 10.23 -16.66 0.53
C THR A 99 9.17 -16.13 1.49
N ASN A 100 9.51 -15.97 2.77
CA ASN A 100 8.60 -15.50 3.79
C ASN A 100 9.34 -14.56 4.77
N PRO A 101 9.40 -13.25 4.47
CA PRO A 101 10.11 -12.27 5.27
C PRO A 101 9.54 -12.12 6.69
N ILE A 102 8.28 -12.52 6.92
CA ILE A 102 7.71 -12.61 8.26
C ILE A 102 8.40 -13.74 9.05
N ALA A 103 8.50 -14.94 8.47
CA ALA A 103 9.16 -16.07 9.12
C ALA A 103 10.67 -15.85 9.29
N ASP A 104 11.27 -15.12 8.35
CA ASP A 104 12.70 -14.80 8.35
C ASP A 104 13.03 -13.52 9.16
N SER A 105 12.04 -12.96 9.87
CA SER A 105 12.16 -11.80 10.76
C SER A 105 12.54 -10.47 10.09
N TYR A 106 12.43 -10.36 8.77
CA TYR A 106 12.51 -9.08 8.04
C TYR A 106 11.27 -8.21 8.26
N LEU A 107 10.14 -8.82 8.60
CA LEU A 107 8.91 -8.14 8.99
C LEU A 107 8.48 -8.55 10.39
N SER A 108 8.10 -7.57 11.19
CA SER A 108 7.49 -7.78 12.49
C SER A 108 6.29 -6.86 12.70
N PHE A 109 5.41 -7.22 13.63
CA PHE A 109 4.12 -6.56 13.82
C PHE A 109 3.92 -6.24 15.30
N THR A 110 3.60 -4.99 15.61
CA THR A 110 3.32 -4.55 16.97
C THR A 110 1.99 -3.82 17.06
N ALA A 111 1.26 -4.04 18.16
CA ALA A 111 0.00 -3.35 18.38
C ALA A 111 0.24 -1.89 18.79
N SER A 112 -0.54 -0.97 18.20
CA SER A 112 -0.60 0.45 18.56
C SER A 112 -2.06 0.84 18.78
N GLY A 113 -2.57 0.60 19.99
CA GLY A 113 -4.01 0.67 20.26
C GLY A 113 -4.78 -0.37 19.44
N ASN A 114 -5.74 0.08 18.62
CA ASN A 114 -6.49 -0.79 17.70
C ASN A 114 -5.78 -0.98 16.34
N ASN A 115 -4.63 -0.34 16.15
CA ASN A 115 -3.87 -0.36 14.91
C ASN A 115 -2.74 -1.39 15.01
N THR A 116 -2.18 -1.75 13.86
CA THR A 116 -0.95 -2.52 13.78
C THR A 116 0.14 -1.68 13.14
N LEU A 117 1.33 -1.65 13.75
CA LEU A 117 2.55 -1.17 13.13
C LEU A 117 3.23 -2.36 12.45
N VAL A 118 3.40 -2.27 11.14
CA VAL A 118 4.31 -3.12 10.36
C VAL A 118 5.69 -2.51 10.49
N GLN A 119 6.64 -3.29 10.98
CA GLN A 119 8.02 -2.88 11.15
C GLN A 119 8.90 -3.67 10.19
N ILE A 120 9.85 -2.99 9.57
CA ILE A 120 10.84 -3.60 8.68
C ILE A 120 12.19 -3.68 9.35
N ASP A 121 12.79 -4.86 9.35
CA ASP A 121 14.15 -5.09 9.77
C ASP A 121 15.06 -5.28 8.53
N PRO A 122 15.97 -4.33 8.24
CA PRO A 122 16.82 -4.40 7.05
C PRO A 122 17.74 -5.62 6.97
N ASP A 123 18.10 -6.24 8.11
CA ASP A 123 19.00 -7.41 8.14
C ASP A 123 18.36 -8.66 8.78
N GLY A 124 17.04 -8.62 9.04
CA GLY A 124 16.28 -9.71 9.63
C GLY A 124 16.71 -10.02 11.07
N VAL A 125 17.42 -11.14 11.26
CA VAL A 125 17.91 -11.57 12.58
C VAL A 125 19.28 -10.97 12.95
N GLY A 126 19.73 -9.96 12.22
CA GLY A 126 21.03 -9.33 12.40
C GLY A 126 21.06 -8.34 13.57
N ILE A 127 21.88 -7.30 13.45
CA ILE A 127 22.08 -6.29 14.50
C ILE A 127 21.29 -5.00 14.23
N ALA A 128 20.74 -4.86 13.02
CA ALA A 128 19.83 -3.78 12.75
C ALA A 128 18.58 -3.94 13.64
N ARG A 129 17.89 -2.82 13.81
CA ARG A 129 16.63 -2.81 14.53
C ARG A 129 15.52 -2.66 13.51
N ALA A 130 14.48 -3.46 13.67
CA ALA A 130 13.19 -3.19 13.10
C ALA A 130 12.77 -1.73 13.34
N ARG A 131 12.27 -1.09 12.28
CA ARG A 131 11.73 0.27 12.30
C ARG A 131 10.30 0.25 11.82
N ASP A 132 9.45 1.07 12.43
CA ASP A 132 8.08 1.30 11.94
C ASP A 132 8.15 1.73 10.48
N PHE A 133 7.32 1.10 9.67
CA PHE A 133 7.26 1.33 8.23
C PHE A 133 5.84 1.67 7.78
N ILE A 134 4.83 0.98 8.31
CA ILE A 134 3.41 1.22 7.98
C ILE A 134 2.59 1.13 9.26
N GLN A 135 1.64 2.02 9.45
CA GLN A 135 0.55 1.85 10.40
C GLN A 135 -0.72 1.47 9.66
N VAL A 136 -1.29 0.31 9.98
CA VAL A 136 -2.60 -0.12 9.47
C VAL A 136 -3.65 0.15 10.53
N GLN A 137 -4.60 1.04 10.22
CA GLN A 137 -5.64 1.41 11.18
C GLN A 137 -6.67 0.30 11.35
N ASN A 138 -7.15 0.14 12.59
CA ASN A 138 -8.28 -0.75 12.94
C ASN A 138 -8.13 -2.22 12.54
N VAL A 139 -6.90 -2.69 12.27
CA VAL A 139 -6.58 -4.10 12.04
C VAL A 139 -5.66 -4.58 13.16
N GLY A 140 -6.07 -5.63 13.87
CA GLY A 140 -5.27 -6.23 14.94
C GLY A 140 -4.11 -7.07 14.40
N VAL A 141 -3.05 -7.21 15.21
CA VAL A 141 -1.81 -7.90 14.82
C VAL A 141 -2.06 -9.31 14.32
N ASP A 142 -2.91 -10.09 15.02
CA ASP A 142 -3.21 -11.48 14.63
C ASP A 142 -3.90 -11.58 13.26
N ALA A 143 -4.69 -10.56 12.89
CA ALA A 143 -5.36 -10.52 11.61
C ALA A 143 -4.43 -10.05 10.48
N LEU A 144 -3.57 -9.07 10.76
CA LEU A 144 -2.62 -8.54 9.77
C LEU A 144 -1.43 -9.47 9.53
N ASN A 145 -0.90 -10.11 10.58
CA ASN A 145 0.26 -11.01 10.54
C ASN A 145 -0.08 -12.37 9.90
N ASN A 146 -0.40 -12.31 8.62
CA ASN A 146 -0.69 -13.43 7.76
C ASN A 146 -0.04 -13.14 6.40
N PRO A 147 0.84 -14.02 5.88
CA PRO A 147 1.47 -13.83 4.58
C PRO A 147 0.49 -13.53 3.44
N ASN A 148 -0.77 -13.99 3.54
CA ASN A 148 -1.79 -13.70 2.53
C ASN A 148 -2.18 -12.22 2.45
N ASN A 149 -1.89 -11.38 3.45
CA ASN A 149 -2.15 -9.93 3.37
C ASN A 149 -1.03 -9.18 2.63
N PHE A 150 0.00 -9.88 2.16
CA PHE A 150 1.19 -9.28 1.57
C PHE A 150 1.52 -9.90 0.20
N ILE A 151 2.28 -9.15 -0.57
CA ILE A 151 3.01 -9.65 -1.74
C ILE A 151 4.49 -9.36 -1.49
N PHE A 152 5.32 -10.41 -1.53
CA PHE A 152 6.76 -10.38 -1.25
C PHE A 152 7.59 -10.54 -2.52
#